data_AF-K1X824-F1
#
_entry.id   AF-K1X824-F1
#
_cell.length_a   1.000
_cell.length_b   1.000
_cell.length_c   1.000
_cell.angle_alpha   90.00
_cell.angle_beta   90.00
_cell.angle_gamma   90.00
#
_symmetry.space_group_name_H-M   'P 1'
#
loop_
_entity.id
_entity.type
_entity.pdbx_description
1 polymer ?
#
loop_
_entity_poly.entity_id
_entity_poly.type
_entity_poly.pdbx_seq_one_letter_code
_entity_poly.pdbx_strand_id
1 'polypeptide(L)'
;MDLHAESFPSQGQECLDFVRSSLGLSTSLPRGKISEHSVGAVYVAIRFKNVQELLDRYDWSTKPIKYQMGVALLDTLDISPHHPMPIETHNFGGGHHGYKEAINDVSLFGPLEPISPGQLLGELEYLLAPYRATNRHVVLVGHGTTQSLEILRALRFDVDATFSDSLDLLDATDRSFKALLRTLRIPSYGLKSAGNAANFSIRALLTLAAAVVSHAPFVPEIPVSQPSRPSEISFRVSRAASARKHTKGSPRLRLKVFPGAINDWRGENQPDLPPPTLLYSSHATSPYPMGGARAAPPDVNKYNNNNNNPPFY
;
A
#
# COMPACT_ATOMS: atom_id res chain seq x y z
N MET A 1 -4.57 -21.37 21.63
CA MET A 1 -3.49 -20.37 21.58
C MET A 1 -4.13 -19.17 22.21
N ASP A 2 -3.96 -19.07 23.52
CA ASP A 2 -4.51 -17.96 24.26
C ASP A 2 -3.74 -16.71 23.83
N LEU A 3 -4.43 -15.76 23.21
CA LEU A 3 -4.05 -14.35 23.31
C LEU A 3 -4.32 -13.93 24.78
N HIS A 4 -3.69 -14.61 25.74
CA HIS A 4 -3.77 -14.29 27.15
C HIS A 4 -3.12 -12.95 27.31
N ALA A 5 -3.91 -11.88 27.33
CA ALA A 5 -3.58 -10.53 27.78
C ALA A 5 -2.08 -10.22 27.78
N GLU A 6 -1.39 -10.44 26.64
CA GLU A 6 -0.10 -9.85 26.43
C GLU A 6 -0.46 -8.37 26.43
N SER A 7 -0.04 -7.67 27.49
CA SER A 7 -0.38 -6.26 27.62
C SER A 7 0.18 -5.59 26.38
N PHE A 8 -0.70 -5.20 25.47
CA PHE A 8 -0.32 -4.35 24.36
C PHE A 8 0.43 -3.15 24.95
N PRO A 9 1.49 -2.66 24.30
CA PRO A 9 2.07 -1.37 24.66
C PRO A 9 0.93 -0.34 24.80
N SER A 10 1.03 0.59 25.74
CA SER A 10 -0.05 1.55 26.03
C SER A 10 -0.56 2.25 24.75
N GLN A 11 0.37 2.57 23.85
CA GLN A 11 0.07 3.13 22.53
C GLN A 11 -0.75 2.16 21.64
N GLY A 12 -0.41 0.87 21.63
CA GLY A 12 -1.18 -0.15 20.91
C GLY A 12 -2.61 -0.30 21.44
N GLN A 13 -2.82 -0.14 22.74
CA GLN A 13 -4.16 -0.19 23.33
C GLN A 13 -5.02 1.02 22.91
N GLU A 14 -4.46 2.23 22.94
CA GLU A 14 -5.15 3.45 22.49
C GLU A 14 -5.57 3.34 21.01
N CYS A 15 -4.68 2.82 20.16
CA CYS A 15 -4.98 2.53 18.76
C CYS A 15 -6.15 1.56 18.59
N LEU A 16 -6.16 0.46 19.34
CA LEU A 16 -7.25 -0.52 19.27
C LEU A 16 -8.56 0.04 19.82
N ASP A 17 -8.51 0.86 20.87
CA ASP A 17 -9.69 1.53 21.43
C ASP A 17 -10.31 2.53 20.45
N PHE A 18 -9.47 3.29 19.73
CA PHE A 18 -9.91 4.13 18.62
C PHE A 18 -10.62 3.31 17.54
N VAL A 19 -10.01 2.19 17.10
CA VAL A 19 -10.60 1.32 16.07
C VAL A 19 -11.95 0.78 16.53
N ARG A 20 -12.02 0.27 17.75
CA ARG A 20 -13.26 -0.23 18.35
C ARG A 20 -14.33 0.85 18.43
N SER A 21 -13.96 2.07 18.80
CA SER A 21 -14.88 3.20 18.85
C SER A 21 -15.46 3.49 17.47
N SER A 22 -14.61 3.52 16.43
CA SER A 22 -15.05 3.78 15.05
C SER A 22 -15.94 2.69 14.45
N LEU A 23 -15.82 1.46 14.97
CA LEU A 23 -16.63 0.30 14.61
C LEU A 23 -17.90 0.18 15.47
N GLY A 24 -18.14 1.10 16.41
CA GLY A 24 -19.27 1.02 17.34
C GLY A 24 -19.18 -0.12 18.35
N LEU A 25 -17.98 -0.66 18.59
CA LEU A 25 -17.72 -1.78 19.50
C LEU A 25 -17.32 -1.33 20.92
N SER A 26 -17.08 -0.04 21.14
CA SER A 26 -16.70 0.49 22.45
C SER A 26 -17.89 0.54 23.41
N THR A 27 -17.85 -0.31 24.45
CA THR A 27 -18.89 -0.41 25.49
C THR A 27 -18.65 0.53 26.68
N SER A 28 -17.45 1.07 26.82
CA SER A 28 -16.97 1.74 28.04
C SER A 28 -16.74 3.23 27.92
N LEU A 29 -16.81 3.82 26.71
CA LEU A 29 -16.64 5.27 26.57
C LEU A 29 -17.91 5.97 27.12
N PRO A 30 -17.80 6.79 28.17
CA PRO A 30 -18.94 7.56 28.66
C PRO A 30 -19.51 8.36 27.50
N ARG A 31 -20.83 8.23 27.30
CA ARG A 31 -21.64 8.73 26.16
C ARG A 31 -21.43 10.21 25.77
N GLY A 32 -20.64 10.98 26.51
CA GLY A 32 -20.33 12.40 26.26
C GLY A 32 -18.87 12.71 25.91
N LYS A 33 -17.99 11.72 25.72
CA LYS A 33 -16.59 11.93 25.26
C LYS A 33 -16.26 11.32 23.90
N ILE A 34 -17.20 10.65 23.27
CA ILE A 34 -17.08 10.24 21.88
C ILE A 34 -17.09 11.54 21.07
N SER A 35 -15.92 12.01 20.65
CA SER A 35 -15.85 13.15 19.74
C SER A 35 -16.69 12.80 18.51
N GLU A 36 -17.48 13.76 18.01
CA GLU A 36 -18.26 13.60 16.77
C GLU A 36 -17.39 13.11 15.60
N HIS A 37 -16.06 13.27 15.71
CA HIS A 37 -15.04 12.79 14.77
C HIS A 37 -14.82 11.28 14.73
N SER A 38 -15.44 10.48 15.60
CA SER A 38 -15.22 9.03 15.64
C SER A 38 -16.29 8.20 14.93
N VAL A 39 -17.38 8.79 14.46
CA VAL A 39 -18.41 8.07 13.69
C VAL A 39 -18.05 8.12 12.21
N GLY A 40 -17.61 6.99 11.66
CA GLY A 40 -17.35 6.84 10.22
C GLY A 40 -15.92 7.16 9.80
N ALA A 41 -14.97 6.32 10.22
CA ALA A 41 -13.59 6.35 9.74
C ALA A 41 -13.44 5.59 8.41
N VAL A 42 -12.40 5.93 7.63
CA VAL A 42 -12.00 5.19 6.44
C VAL A 42 -10.59 4.67 6.66
N TYR A 43 -10.46 3.35 6.77
CA TYR A 43 -9.17 2.70 6.91
C TYR A 43 -8.55 2.44 5.55
N VAL A 44 -7.33 2.93 5.34
CA VAL A 44 -6.58 2.79 4.11
C VAL A 44 -5.30 2.05 4.40
N ALA A 45 -5.08 0.89 3.79
CA ALA A 45 -3.79 0.21 3.86
C ALA A 45 -3.03 0.34 2.54
N ILE A 46 -1.79 0.84 2.60
CA ILE A 46 -0.94 1.01 1.43
C ILE A 46 0.31 0.17 1.58
N ARG A 47 0.58 -0.69 0.60
CA ARG A 47 1.76 -1.54 0.54
C ARG A 47 2.46 -1.38 -0.79
N PHE A 48 3.77 -1.23 -0.73
CA PHE A 48 4.61 -1.20 -1.90
C PHE A 48 5.47 -2.48 -2.01
N LYS A 49 5.81 -2.85 -3.24
CA LYS A 49 6.78 -3.93 -3.55
C LYS A 49 7.72 -3.47 -4.66
N ASN A 50 8.99 -3.87 -4.56
CA ASN A 50 10.04 -3.62 -5.56
C ASN A 50 10.23 -2.12 -5.90
N VAL A 51 10.08 -1.23 -4.92
CA VAL A 51 10.13 0.22 -5.15
C VAL A 51 11.52 0.82 -5.30
N GLN A 52 12.58 0.05 -5.03
CA GLN A 52 13.94 0.57 -5.22
C GLN A 52 14.14 1.04 -6.66
N GLU A 53 13.63 0.28 -7.64
CA GLU A 53 13.66 0.66 -9.06
C GLU A 53 12.82 1.92 -9.37
N LEU A 54 11.80 2.19 -8.56
CA LEU A 54 10.92 3.34 -8.68
C LEU A 54 11.56 4.61 -8.09
N LEU A 55 12.32 4.47 -7.01
CA LEU A 55 13.03 5.58 -6.35
C LEU A 55 14.35 5.93 -7.06
N ASP A 56 15.07 4.94 -7.60
CA ASP A 56 16.41 5.15 -8.19
C ASP A 56 16.38 5.74 -9.61
N ARG A 57 15.22 5.72 -10.29
CA ARG A 57 15.14 6.11 -11.71
C ARG A 57 14.35 7.39 -11.91
N TYR A 58 15.04 8.36 -12.50
CA TYR A 58 14.43 9.56 -13.05
C TYR A 58 13.76 9.34 -14.41
N ASP A 59 14.18 8.30 -15.14
CA ASP A 59 13.66 7.98 -16.48
C ASP A 59 13.04 6.58 -16.50
N TRP A 60 11.70 6.54 -16.46
CA TRP A 60 10.90 5.33 -16.53
C TRP A 60 10.68 4.81 -17.96
N SER A 61 11.16 5.52 -18.99
CA SER A 61 10.83 5.22 -20.39
C SER A 61 11.66 4.09 -21.01
N THR A 62 12.84 3.78 -20.46
CA THR A 62 13.84 2.96 -21.17
C THR A 62 13.77 1.46 -20.89
N LYS A 63 13.26 1.03 -19.72
CA LYS A 63 13.13 -0.39 -19.37
C LYS A 63 11.92 -0.62 -18.47
N PRO A 64 11.15 -1.71 -18.68
CA PRO A 64 10.05 -2.07 -17.80
C PRO A 64 10.59 -2.36 -16.40
N ILE A 65 10.24 -1.49 -15.45
CA ILE A 65 10.55 -1.67 -14.04
C ILE A 65 9.49 -2.53 -13.37
N LYS A 66 9.89 -3.36 -12.41
CA LYS A 66 8.95 -4.18 -11.63
C LYS A 66 8.57 -3.42 -10.38
N TYR A 67 7.29 -3.15 -10.19
CA TYR A 67 6.80 -2.52 -8.96
C TYR A 67 5.33 -2.87 -8.74
N GLN A 68 4.87 -2.69 -7.51
CA GLN A 68 3.46 -2.77 -7.16
C GLN A 68 3.13 -1.74 -6.07
N MET A 69 1.89 -1.25 -6.11
CA MET A 69 1.22 -0.53 -5.03
C MET A 69 -0.13 -1.19 -4.79
N GLY A 70 -0.25 -1.85 -3.65
CA GLY A 70 -1.52 -2.36 -3.15
C GLY A 70 -2.19 -1.33 -2.27
N VAL A 71 -3.46 -1.06 -2.53
CA VAL A 71 -4.30 -0.18 -1.72
C VAL A 71 -5.52 -0.99 -1.28
N ALA A 72 -5.79 -1.05 0.02
CA ALA A 72 -7.04 -1.60 0.53
C ALA A 72 -7.79 -0.51 1.29
N LEU A 73 -9.10 -0.46 1.12
CA LEU A 73 -10.00 0.56 1.64
C LEU A 73 -11.12 -0.11 2.44
N LEU A 74 -11.44 0.43 3.60
CA LEU A 74 -12.59 0.04 4.40
C LEU A 74 -13.25 1.30 4.95
N ASP A 75 -14.43 1.62 4.45
CA ASP A 75 -15.31 2.62 5.06
C ASP A 75 -16.12 1.95 6.18
N THR A 76 -16.01 2.45 7.41
CA THR A 76 -16.75 1.85 8.54
C THR A 76 -18.26 2.09 8.47
N LEU A 77 -18.73 3.05 7.66
CA LEU A 77 -20.17 3.26 7.43
C LEU A 77 -20.78 2.19 6.52
N ASP A 78 -19.98 1.51 5.70
CA ASP A 78 -20.44 0.45 4.82
C ASP A 78 -20.56 -0.91 5.54
N ILE A 79 -20.06 -0.99 6.77
CA ILE A 79 -20.15 -2.21 7.59
C ILE A 79 -21.60 -2.42 7.98
N SER A 80 -22.19 -3.48 7.44
CA SER A 80 -23.56 -3.89 7.76
C SER A 80 -23.64 -5.40 7.97
N PRO A 81 -24.67 -5.91 8.68
CA PRO A 81 -24.87 -7.35 8.82
C PRO A 81 -24.99 -8.10 7.48
N HIS A 82 -25.38 -7.40 6.41
CA HIS A 82 -25.52 -7.95 5.06
C HIS A 82 -24.22 -7.90 4.25
N HIS A 83 -23.29 -7.02 4.61
CA HIS A 83 -22.00 -6.84 3.97
C HIS A 83 -20.90 -6.84 5.04
N PRO A 84 -20.53 -8.01 5.58
CA PRO A 84 -19.74 -8.08 6.81
C PRO A 84 -18.28 -7.61 6.67
N MET A 85 -17.74 -7.51 5.45
CA MET A 85 -16.37 -7.00 5.19
C MET A 85 -16.25 -6.39 3.79
N PRO A 86 -16.66 -5.13 3.58
CA PRO A 86 -16.54 -4.44 2.29
C PRO A 86 -15.12 -3.89 2.10
N ILE A 87 -14.10 -4.72 2.26
CA ILE A 87 -12.72 -4.28 2.02
C ILE A 87 -12.48 -4.26 0.52
N GLU A 88 -12.54 -3.07 -0.07
CA GLU A 88 -12.14 -2.86 -1.45
C GLU A 88 -10.62 -2.94 -1.56
N THR A 89 -10.10 -3.54 -2.63
CA THR A 89 -8.65 -3.70 -2.80
C THR A 89 -8.27 -3.52 -4.25
N HIS A 90 -7.27 -2.68 -4.44
CA HIS A 90 -6.66 -2.34 -5.72
C HIS A 90 -5.20 -2.78 -5.68
N ASN A 91 -4.70 -3.30 -6.80
CA ASN A 91 -3.31 -3.72 -6.90
C ASN A 91 -2.72 -3.14 -8.18
N PHE A 92 -2.10 -1.98 -8.09
CA PHE A 92 -1.51 -1.29 -9.23
C PHE A 92 -0.06 -1.74 -9.44
N GLY A 93 0.41 -1.77 -10.68
CA GLY A 93 1.85 -1.93 -10.90
C GLY A 93 2.29 -2.08 -12.34
N GLY A 94 3.59 -2.31 -12.50
CA GLY A 94 4.27 -2.43 -13.79
C GLY A 94 5.30 -3.54 -13.80
N GLY A 95 5.76 -3.87 -15.00
CA GLY A 95 6.76 -4.91 -15.24
C GLY A 95 6.60 -5.58 -16.60
N HIS A 96 7.46 -6.55 -16.89
CA HIS A 96 7.33 -7.40 -18.07
C HIS A 96 6.20 -8.42 -17.89
N HIS A 97 5.72 -9.02 -18.99
CA HIS A 97 4.56 -9.92 -19.02
C HIS A 97 4.61 -11.03 -17.95
N GLY A 98 5.69 -11.82 -17.93
CA GLY A 98 5.81 -12.93 -16.99
C GLY A 98 5.82 -12.51 -15.51
N TYR A 99 6.23 -11.29 -15.19
CA TYR A 99 6.09 -10.77 -13.83
C TYR A 99 4.62 -10.49 -13.49
N LYS A 100 3.87 -9.86 -14.40
CA LYS A 100 2.45 -9.57 -14.18
C LYS A 100 1.64 -10.86 -14.01
N GLU A 101 1.89 -11.86 -14.85
CA GLU A 101 1.30 -13.20 -14.72
C GLU A 101 1.61 -13.82 -13.36
N ALA A 102 2.89 -13.83 -12.95
CA ALA A 102 3.29 -14.39 -11.67
C ALA A 102 2.66 -13.68 -10.45
N ILE A 103 2.37 -12.39 -10.55
CA ILE A 103 1.64 -11.66 -9.50
C ILE A 103 0.14 -11.96 -9.55
N ASN A 104 -0.45 -12.04 -10.74
CA ASN A 104 -1.86 -12.39 -10.92
C ASN A 104 -2.16 -13.79 -10.40
N ASP A 105 -1.27 -14.76 -10.64
CA ASP A 105 -1.39 -16.14 -10.17
C ASP A 105 -1.49 -16.26 -8.64
N VAL A 106 -1.00 -15.26 -7.90
CA VAL A 106 -1.01 -15.26 -6.43
C VAL A 106 -1.91 -14.19 -5.83
N SER A 107 -2.57 -13.35 -6.63
CA SER A 107 -3.41 -12.26 -6.14
C SER A 107 -4.81 -12.76 -5.81
N LEU A 108 -5.27 -12.48 -4.60
CA LEU A 108 -6.54 -12.97 -4.06
C LEU A 108 -7.66 -11.92 -4.14
N PHE A 109 -7.29 -10.64 -4.15
CA PHE A 109 -8.22 -9.51 -4.05
C PHE A 109 -8.14 -8.62 -5.28
N GLY A 110 -8.16 -9.23 -6.46
CA GLY A 110 -8.07 -8.54 -7.74
C GLY A 110 -6.73 -8.74 -8.44
N PRO A 111 -6.71 -8.68 -9.79
CA PRO A 111 -5.48 -8.78 -10.57
C PRO A 111 -4.61 -7.54 -10.41
N LEU A 112 -3.36 -7.63 -10.87
CA LEU A 112 -2.48 -6.49 -11.02
C LEU A 112 -2.97 -5.60 -12.16
N GLU A 113 -3.37 -4.38 -11.82
CA GLU A 113 -3.78 -3.33 -12.75
C GLU A 113 -2.56 -2.62 -13.34
N PRO A 114 -2.36 -2.71 -14.66
CA PRO A 114 -1.18 -2.18 -15.30
C PRO A 114 -1.28 -0.65 -15.42
N ILE A 115 -0.45 0.05 -14.67
CA ILE A 115 -0.30 1.51 -14.78
C ILE A 115 1.17 1.88 -14.97
N SER A 116 1.47 3.12 -15.37
CA SER A 116 2.84 3.64 -15.36
C SER A 116 3.23 4.22 -13.99
N PRO A 117 4.53 4.37 -13.66
CA PRO A 117 4.93 4.87 -12.35
C PRO A 117 4.42 6.28 -12.07
N GLY A 118 4.39 7.14 -13.10
CA GLY A 118 3.88 8.51 -13.00
C GLY A 118 2.37 8.60 -12.76
N GLN A 119 1.62 7.50 -12.94
CA GLN A 119 0.18 7.46 -12.68
C GLN A 119 -0.16 6.96 -11.27
N LEU A 120 0.78 6.37 -10.53
CA LEU A 120 0.53 5.79 -9.20
C LEU A 120 -0.15 6.77 -8.26
N LEU A 121 0.35 8.01 -8.20
CA LEU A 121 -0.24 9.02 -7.33
C LEU A 121 -1.61 9.46 -7.79
N GLY A 122 -1.82 9.61 -9.10
CA GLY A 122 -3.13 9.96 -9.66
C GLY A 122 -4.19 8.92 -9.31
N GLU A 123 -3.86 7.63 -9.37
CA GLU A 123 -4.76 6.55 -8.96
C GLU A 123 -5.03 6.57 -7.45
N LEU A 124 -4.00 6.79 -6.62
CA LEU A 124 -4.20 6.90 -5.17
C LEU A 124 -5.06 8.12 -4.80
N GLU A 125 -4.83 9.27 -5.44
CA GLU A 125 -5.64 10.47 -5.25
C GLU A 125 -7.09 10.26 -5.70
N TYR A 126 -7.29 9.58 -6.83
CA TYR A 126 -8.61 9.23 -7.34
C TYR A 126 -9.39 8.36 -6.33
N LEU A 127 -8.75 7.32 -5.77
CA LEU A 127 -9.36 6.46 -4.76
C LEU A 127 -9.72 7.21 -3.46
N LEU A 128 -8.91 8.19 -3.08
CA LEU A 128 -9.12 8.94 -1.83
C LEU A 128 -9.99 10.20 -1.98
N ALA A 129 -10.23 10.64 -3.22
CA ALA A 129 -10.99 11.85 -3.50
C ALA A 129 -12.40 11.88 -2.87
N PRO A 130 -13.21 10.80 -2.92
CA PRO A 130 -14.55 10.82 -2.31
C PRO A 130 -14.53 11.08 -0.81
N TYR A 131 -13.56 10.49 -0.10
CA TYR A 131 -13.43 10.60 1.35
C TYR A 131 -12.91 11.97 1.77
N ARG A 132 -11.98 12.56 1.00
CA ARG A 132 -11.53 13.94 1.22
C ARG A 132 -12.63 14.96 0.96
N ALA A 133 -13.39 14.78 -0.12
CA ALA A 133 -14.48 15.69 -0.49
C ALA A 133 -15.60 15.72 0.57
N THR A 134 -15.76 14.63 1.32
CA THR A 134 -16.74 14.50 2.40
C THR A 134 -16.14 14.70 3.79
N ASN A 135 -14.89 15.19 3.87
CA ASN A 135 -14.16 15.46 5.11
C ASN A 135 -14.17 14.27 6.09
N ARG A 136 -14.03 13.05 5.55
CA ARG A 136 -13.99 11.82 6.34
C ARG A 136 -12.64 11.66 7.03
N HIS A 137 -12.65 11.03 8.18
CA HIS A 137 -11.42 10.71 8.92
C HIS A 137 -10.70 9.53 8.25
N VAL A 138 -9.67 9.83 7.45
CA VAL A 138 -8.92 8.83 6.68
C VAL A 138 -7.70 8.39 7.50
N VAL A 139 -7.64 7.11 7.84
CA VAL A 139 -6.61 6.54 8.72
C VAL A 139 -5.74 5.58 7.93
N LEU A 140 -4.45 5.86 7.85
CA LEU A 140 -3.48 4.95 7.23
C LEU A 140 -3.24 3.76 8.16
N VAL A 141 -3.26 2.54 7.62
CA VAL A 141 -3.06 1.30 8.36
C VAL A 141 -1.99 0.46 7.69
N GLY A 142 -1.10 -0.17 8.46
CA GLY A 142 -0.15 -1.10 7.88
C GLY A 142 0.69 -1.82 8.92
N HIS A 143 1.63 -2.64 8.45
CA HIS A 143 2.65 -3.27 9.29
C HIS A 143 4.02 -2.78 8.83
N GLY A 144 4.63 -1.87 9.59
CA GLY A 144 5.78 -1.07 9.14
C GLY A 144 5.34 -0.01 8.11
N THR A 145 4.49 0.92 8.53
CA THR A 145 3.95 2.00 7.69
C THR A 145 5.03 2.98 7.25
N THR A 146 6.11 3.13 8.03
CA THR A 146 7.25 4.01 7.76
C THR A 146 7.78 3.89 6.33
N GLN A 147 7.99 2.67 5.84
CA GLN A 147 8.47 2.45 4.47
C GLN A 147 7.47 2.97 3.43
N SER A 148 6.17 2.70 3.61
CA SER A 148 5.14 3.19 2.68
C SER A 148 5.06 4.72 2.70
N LEU A 149 5.19 5.33 3.89
CA LEU A 149 5.20 6.78 4.05
C LEU A 149 6.41 7.45 3.38
N GLU A 150 7.60 6.87 3.52
CA GLU A 150 8.80 7.35 2.84
C GLU A 150 8.65 7.32 1.33
N ILE A 151 8.09 6.24 0.77
CA ILE A 151 7.84 6.11 -0.66
C ILE A 151 6.83 7.16 -1.14
N LEU A 152 5.73 7.34 -0.40
CA LEU A 152 4.72 8.35 -0.72
C LEU A 152 5.32 9.76 -0.73
N ARG A 153 6.13 10.10 0.28
CA ARG A 153 6.83 11.39 0.35
C ARG A 153 7.84 11.56 -0.79
N ALA A 154 8.58 10.50 -1.14
CA ALA A 154 9.51 10.52 -2.26
C ALA A 154 8.79 10.74 -3.61
N LEU A 155 7.57 10.20 -3.73
CA LEU A 155 6.69 10.45 -4.87
C LEU A 155 6.04 11.84 -4.86
N ARG A 156 6.24 12.65 -3.81
CA ARG A 156 5.60 13.97 -3.59
C ARG A 156 4.10 13.91 -3.28
N PHE A 157 3.64 12.79 -2.72
CA PHE A 157 2.29 12.70 -2.18
C PHE A 157 2.20 13.47 -0.85
N ASP A 158 1.17 14.30 -0.70
CA ASP A 158 0.93 15.05 0.53
C ASP A 158 0.27 14.16 1.60
N VAL A 159 1.11 13.41 2.31
CA VAL A 159 0.67 12.48 3.38
C VAL A 159 -0.12 13.23 4.45
N ASP A 160 0.36 14.38 4.90
CA ASP A 160 -0.15 15.09 6.08
C ASP A 160 -1.50 15.77 5.77
N ALA A 161 -1.72 16.22 4.53
CA ALA A 161 -3.03 16.70 4.10
C ALA A 161 -4.03 15.57 3.81
N THR A 162 -3.54 14.33 3.67
CA THR A 162 -4.38 13.19 3.27
C THR A 162 -4.89 12.39 4.44
N PHE A 163 -3.99 11.99 5.33
CA PHE A 163 -4.29 11.06 6.40
C PHE A 163 -4.41 11.84 7.68
N SER A 164 -5.56 11.70 8.34
CA SER A 164 -5.81 12.30 9.64
C SER A 164 -5.00 11.61 10.74
N ASP A 165 -4.71 10.31 10.56
CA ASP A 165 -3.94 9.50 11.51
C ASP A 165 -3.27 8.31 10.81
N SER A 166 -2.36 7.63 11.51
CA SER A 166 -1.69 6.41 11.07
C SER A 166 -1.59 5.37 12.18
N LEU A 167 -1.94 4.13 11.87
CA LEU A 167 -1.88 2.98 12.76
C LEU A 167 -0.87 1.96 12.23
N ASP A 168 0.20 1.73 12.98
CA ASP A 168 1.17 0.66 12.69
C ASP A 168 0.89 -0.58 13.55
N LEU A 169 0.61 -1.69 12.88
CA LEU A 169 0.40 -3.01 13.48
C LEU A 169 1.68 -3.60 14.08
N LEU A 170 2.85 -3.08 13.71
CA LEU A 170 4.11 -3.46 14.32
C LEU A 170 4.14 -2.98 15.79
N ASP A 171 3.72 -1.74 16.05
CA ASP A 171 3.64 -1.16 17.40
C ASP A 171 2.70 -1.94 18.32
N ALA A 172 1.71 -2.61 17.74
CA ALA A 172 0.79 -3.45 18.48
C ALA A 172 1.34 -4.86 18.78
N THR A 173 2.33 -5.37 18.05
CA THR A 173 2.58 -6.83 18.08
C THR A 173 4.04 -7.26 18.13
N ASP A 174 5.03 -6.38 17.90
CA ASP A 174 6.47 -6.68 17.86
C ASP A 174 6.84 -7.92 17.02
N ARG A 175 5.97 -8.32 16.08
CA ARG A 175 6.06 -9.55 15.30
C ARG A 175 6.18 -9.21 13.83
N SER A 176 6.89 -10.04 13.07
CA SER A 176 6.83 -9.95 11.60
C SER A 176 5.39 -10.07 11.09
N PHE A 177 5.06 -9.42 9.96
CA PHE A 177 3.70 -9.45 9.43
C PHE A 177 3.17 -10.87 9.21
N LYS A 178 4.00 -11.78 8.70
CA LYS A 178 3.63 -13.19 8.50
C LYS A 178 3.36 -13.91 9.83
N ALA A 179 4.16 -13.64 10.86
CA ALA A 179 3.94 -14.20 12.19
C ALA A 179 2.64 -13.66 12.80
N LEU A 180 2.38 -12.37 12.66
CA LEU A 180 1.13 -11.73 13.08
C LEU A 180 -0.09 -12.38 12.42
N LEU A 181 -0.11 -12.48 11.08
CA LEU A 181 -1.23 -13.12 10.37
C LEU A 181 -1.46 -14.56 10.82
N ARG A 182 -0.38 -15.32 11.05
CA ARG A 182 -0.47 -16.68 11.58
C ARG A 182 -1.09 -16.71 12.98
N THR A 183 -0.69 -15.82 13.88
CA THR A 183 -1.25 -15.69 15.22
C THR A 183 -2.74 -15.38 15.18
N LEU A 184 -3.14 -14.47 14.29
CA LEU A 184 -4.54 -14.07 14.06
C LEU A 184 -5.34 -15.10 13.24
N ARG A 185 -4.71 -16.22 12.84
CA ARG A 185 -5.30 -17.25 11.96
C ARG A 185 -5.82 -16.69 10.64
N ILE A 186 -5.23 -15.60 10.16
CA ILE A 186 -5.51 -15.02 8.86
C ILE A 186 -4.65 -15.75 7.82
N PRO A 187 -5.25 -16.29 6.73
CA PRO A 187 -4.48 -16.86 5.63
C PRO A 187 -3.44 -15.86 5.11
N SER A 188 -2.21 -16.31 4.90
CA SER A 188 -1.09 -15.45 4.44
C SER A 188 -0.51 -15.93 3.10
N TYR A 189 -1.34 -16.55 2.26
CA TYR A 189 -0.95 -16.90 0.90
C TYR A 189 -0.77 -15.63 0.06
N GLY A 190 0.18 -15.67 -0.89
CA GLY A 190 0.32 -14.60 -1.88
C GLY A 190 0.81 -13.25 -1.34
N LEU A 191 1.54 -13.19 -0.22
CA LEU A 191 2.14 -11.94 0.32
C LEU A 191 3.19 -11.26 -0.60
N LYS A 192 3.47 -11.87 -1.75
CA LYS A 192 4.23 -11.25 -2.86
C LYS A 192 3.40 -10.21 -3.62
N SER A 193 2.07 -10.36 -3.62
CA SER A 193 1.14 -9.35 -4.13
C SER A 193 1.01 -8.22 -3.11
N ALA A 194 1.18 -6.98 -3.55
CA ALA A 194 1.04 -5.81 -2.69
C ALA A 194 -0.42 -5.63 -2.24
N GLY A 195 -1.39 -5.82 -3.14
CA GLY A 195 -2.82 -5.78 -2.83
C GLY A 195 -3.21 -6.78 -1.74
N ASN A 196 -2.72 -8.02 -1.82
CA ASN A 196 -2.93 -9.01 -0.76
C ASN A 196 -2.40 -8.53 0.59
N ALA A 197 -1.18 -8.00 0.62
CA ALA A 197 -0.59 -7.51 1.86
C ALA A 197 -1.40 -6.36 2.47
N ALA A 198 -1.86 -5.41 1.65
CA ALA A 198 -2.71 -4.29 2.09
C ALA A 198 -4.05 -4.79 2.68
N ASN A 199 -4.73 -5.70 1.98
CA ASN A 199 -5.99 -6.28 2.46
C ASN A 199 -5.80 -7.03 3.79
N PHE A 200 -4.75 -7.85 3.89
CA PHE A 200 -4.43 -8.56 5.11
C PHE A 200 -4.07 -7.64 6.27
N SER A 201 -3.53 -6.44 6.03
CA SER A 201 -3.31 -5.44 7.09
C SER A 201 -4.62 -4.96 7.68
N ILE A 202 -5.63 -4.64 6.86
CA ILE A 202 -6.97 -4.26 7.36
C ILE A 202 -7.62 -5.43 8.10
N ARG A 203 -7.56 -6.64 7.56
CA ARG A 203 -8.10 -7.83 8.25
C ARG A 203 -7.42 -8.08 9.60
N ALA A 204 -6.10 -7.89 9.67
CA ALA A 204 -5.36 -8.02 10.91
C ALA A 204 -5.82 -6.98 11.95
N LEU A 205 -5.97 -5.72 11.53
CA LEU A 205 -6.49 -4.64 12.38
C LEU A 205 -7.87 -5.01 12.96
N LEU A 206 -8.82 -5.41 12.10
CA LEU A 206 -10.16 -5.78 12.52
C LEU A 206 -10.16 -6.98 13.48
N THR A 207 -9.31 -7.99 13.21
CA THR A 207 -9.21 -9.18 14.05
C THR A 207 -8.65 -8.84 15.44
N LEU A 208 -7.65 -7.96 15.50
CA LEU A 208 -7.10 -7.45 16.77
C LEU A 208 -8.18 -6.68 17.54
N ALA A 209 -8.89 -5.76 16.89
CA ALA A 209 -9.94 -4.97 17.51
C ALA A 209 -11.07 -5.85 18.07
N ALA A 210 -11.46 -6.91 17.34
CA ALA A 210 -12.47 -7.87 17.76
C ALA A 210 -12.00 -8.78 18.90
N ALA A 211 -10.74 -9.23 18.88
CA ALA A 211 -10.18 -10.12 19.91
C ALA A 211 -10.22 -9.48 21.30
N VAL A 212 -9.99 -8.17 21.40
CA VAL A 212 -10.06 -7.42 22.66
C VAL A 212 -11.48 -7.41 23.27
N VAL A 213 -12.55 -7.60 22.48
CA VAL A 213 -13.94 -7.66 23.02
C VAL A 213 -14.14 -8.95 23.82
N SER A 214 -13.49 -10.03 23.36
CA SER A 214 -13.66 -11.36 23.89
C SER A 214 -12.64 -11.60 25.00
N HIS A 215 -12.81 -10.96 26.16
CA HIS A 215 -12.14 -11.41 27.40
C HIS A 215 -12.62 -12.81 27.85
N ALA A 216 -13.54 -13.43 27.12
CA ALA A 216 -13.81 -14.85 27.24
C ALA A 216 -12.56 -15.64 26.81
N PRO A 217 -12.04 -16.57 27.62
CA PRO A 217 -10.94 -17.43 27.22
C PRO A 217 -11.33 -18.10 25.90
N PHE A 218 -10.54 -17.84 24.85
CA PHE A 218 -10.73 -18.45 23.54
C PHE A 218 -10.39 -19.94 23.68
N VAL A 219 -11.38 -20.75 24.05
CA VAL A 219 -11.23 -22.20 24.10
C VAL A 219 -11.11 -22.69 22.66
N PRO A 220 -9.95 -23.23 22.24
CA PRO A 220 -9.81 -23.73 20.89
C PRO A 220 -10.65 -25.00 20.77
N GLU A 221 -11.75 -24.95 20.03
CA GLU A 221 -12.33 -26.16 19.49
C GLU A 221 -11.31 -26.80 18.53
N ILE A 222 -10.83 -27.96 18.96
CA ILE A 222 -9.95 -28.91 18.28
C ILE A 222 -10.75 -29.54 17.10
N PRO A 223 -10.13 -30.19 16.10
CA PRO A 223 -9.02 -29.84 15.23
C PRO A 223 -9.52 -29.66 13.77
N VAL A 224 -8.88 -28.80 12.99
CA VAL A 224 -9.01 -28.88 11.53
C VAL A 224 -8.24 -30.12 11.08
N SER A 225 -8.97 -31.19 10.77
CA SER A 225 -8.45 -32.29 9.96
C SER A 225 -7.89 -31.67 8.67
N GLN A 226 -6.57 -31.76 8.49
CA GLN A 226 -5.97 -31.40 7.21
C GLN A 226 -6.64 -32.25 6.12
N PRO A 227 -7.15 -31.67 5.03
CA PRO A 227 -7.54 -32.46 3.89
C PRO A 227 -6.30 -33.24 3.43
N SER A 228 -6.44 -34.56 3.40
CA SER A 228 -5.44 -35.46 2.84
C SER A 228 -5.04 -34.95 1.46
N ARG A 229 -3.73 -34.84 1.23
CA ARG A 229 -3.17 -34.54 -0.08
C ARG A 229 -3.82 -35.47 -1.12
N PRO A 230 -4.40 -34.97 -2.22
CA PRO A 230 -4.68 -35.82 -3.35
C PRO A 230 -3.35 -36.45 -3.80
N SER A 231 -3.34 -37.77 -3.89
CA SER A 231 -2.25 -38.56 -4.43
C SER A 231 -1.80 -37.97 -5.76
N GLU A 232 -0.47 -37.87 -5.95
CA GLU A 232 0.16 -37.45 -7.19
C GLU A 232 -0.36 -38.29 -8.37
N ILE A 233 -1.21 -37.69 -9.19
CA ILE A 233 -1.48 -38.20 -10.54
C ILE A 233 -0.25 -37.84 -11.36
N SER A 234 0.63 -38.83 -11.55
CA SER A 234 1.78 -38.71 -12.45
C SER A 234 1.28 -38.55 -13.91
N PHE A 235 1.39 -37.34 -14.46
CA PHE A 235 1.27 -37.13 -15.90
C PHE A 235 2.61 -37.44 -16.56
N ARG A 236 2.74 -38.66 -17.12
CA ARG A 236 3.78 -38.97 -18.10
C ARG A 236 3.48 -38.22 -19.40
N VAL A 237 4.16 -37.10 -19.61
CA VAL A 237 4.25 -36.49 -20.94
C VAL A 237 5.40 -37.15 -21.69
N SER A 238 5.07 -38.09 -22.57
CA SER A 238 5.98 -38.65 -23.57
C SER A 238 6.31 -37.58 -24.60
N ARG A 239 7.51 -36.97 -24.54
CA ARG A 239 8.07 -36.21 -25.67
C ARG A 239 8.89 -37.14 -26.54
N ALA A 240 8.38 -37.38 -27.75
CA ALA A 240 9.10 -38.03 -28.83
C ALA A 240 10.31 -37.20 -29.23
N ALA A 241 11.44 -37.90 -29.40
CA ALA A 241 12.69 -37.39 -29.91
C ALA A 241 12.54 -36.96 -31.38
N SER A 242 13.12 -35.80 -31.72
CA SER A 242 13.54 -35.55 -33.09
C SER A 242 14.90 -34.87 -33.07
N ALA A 243 15.90 -35.63 -33.49
CA ALA A 243 17.29 -35.24 -33.60
C ALA A 243 17.52 -34.46 -34.90
N ARG A 244 18.31 -33.38 -34.83
CA ARG A 244 19.14 -32.92 -35.95
C ARG A 244 20.42 -32.26 -35.44
N LYS A 245 21.48 -32.52 -36.19
CA LYS A 245 22.90 -32.47 -35.85
C LYS A 245 23.55 -31.10 -36.10
N HIS A 246 24.59 -30.83 -35.31
CA HIS A 246 25.86 -30.10 -35.58
C HIS A 246 25.85 -28.72 -36.24
N THR A 247 26.50 -27.74 -35.58
CA THR A 247 27.78 -27.15 -36.05
C THR A 247 28.58 -26.48 -34.92
N LYS A 248 29.90 -26.59 -35.03
CA LYS A 248 30.98 -26.09 -34.14
C LYS A 248 31.18 -24.57 -34.26
N GLY A 249 31.68 -23.94 -33.20
CA GLY A 249 32.44 -22.68 -33.30
C GLY A 249 32.38 -21.79 -32.06
N SER A 250 33.30 -21.98 -31.11
CA SER A 250 33.60 -20.98 -30.07
C SER A 250 34.59 -19.94 -30.62
N PRO A 251 34.56 -18.71 -30.09
CA PRO A 251 35.68 -18.30 -29.25
C PRO A 251 35.24 -17.66 -27.92
N ARG A 252 36.02 -18.00 -26.88
CA ARG A 252 35.98 -17.42 -25.54
C ARG A 252 36.48 -15.98 -25.59
N LEU A 253 35.77 -15.03 -24.99
CA LEU A 253 36.39 -13.92 -24.25
C LEU A 253 35.53 -13.46 -23.06
N ARG A 254 36.16 -13.60 -21.89
CA ARG A 254 35.95 -13.16 -20.51
C ARG A 254 34.81 -12.16 -20.21
N LEU A 255 33.83 -12.63 -19.43
CA LEU A 255 32.93 -11.81 -18.63
C LEU A 255 33.58 -11.53 -17.26
N LYS A 256 33.71 -10.26 -16.87
CA LYS A 256 34.10 -9.86 -15.51
C LYS A 256 32.94 -10.15 -14.57
N VAL A 257 33.21 -10.99 -13.58
CA VAL A 257 32.32 -11.28 -12.44
C VAL A 257 32.41 -10.10 -11.47
N PHE A 258 31.31 -9.39 -11.25
CA PHE A 258 31.12 -8.55 -10.07
C PHE A 258 30.36 -9.35 -9.02
N PRO A 259 30.83 -9.43 -7.76
CA PRO A 259 30.03 -10.00 -6.69
C PRO A 259 29.01 -8.96 -6.24
N GLY A 260 27.74 -9.18 -6.57
CA GLY A 260 26.61 -8.41 -6.08
C GLY A 260 25.49 -9.36 -5.70
N ALA A 261 25.67 -10.08 -4.60
CA ALA A 261 24.66 -10.96 -4.05
C ALA A 261 23.58 -10.12 -3.34
N ILE A 262 22.44 -10.00 -4.01
CA ILE A 262 21.06 -10.19 -3.52
C ILE A 262 20.93 -10.25 -1.99
N ASN A 263 20.31 -9.21 -1.41
CA ASN A 263 19.64 -9.28 -0.11
C ASN A 263 18.17 -8.86 -0.29
N ASP A 264 17.34 -9.84 -0.65
CA ASP A 264 15.92 -9.81 -0.31
C ASP A 264 15.81 -10.02 1.21
N TRP A 265 15.14 -9.10 1.91
CA TRP A 265 14.67 -9.26 3.30
C TRP A 265 15.75 -9.62 4.36
N ARG A 266 16.44 -8.59 4.88
CA ARG A 266 16.91 -8.56 6.28
C ARG A 266 16.86 -7.12 6.81
N GLY A 267 16.04 -6.90 7.81
CA GLY A 267 16.09 -5.74 8.69
C GLY A 267 16.05 -6.24 10.13
N GLU A 268 17.15 -6.86 10.56
CA GLU A 268 17.54 -6.99 11.97
C GLU A 268 19.06 -7.24 11.98
N ASN A 269 19.78 -6.32 12.61
CA ASN A 269 21.22 -6.25 12.87
C ASN A 269 22.14 -5.83 11.70
N GLN A 270 22.50 -4.54 11.67
CA GLN A 270 23.84 -4.09 11.26
C GLN A 270 24.33 -2.92 12.15
N PRO A 271 25.65 -2.84 12.43
CA PRO A 271 26.24 -1.85 13.34
C PRO A 271 26.48 -0.50 12.65
N ASP A 272 26.59 0.53 13.48
CA ASP A 272 26.74 1.95 13.11
C ASP A 272 27.81 2.21 12.04
N LEU A 273 27.39 2.85 10.94
CA LEU A 273 28.28 3.53 10.01
C LEU A 273 28.37 5.01 10.37
N PRO A 274 29.56 5.65 10.27
CA PRO A 274 29.73 7.05 10.60
C PRO A 274 29.01 7.97 9.58
N PRO A 275 28.63 9.18 10.00
CA PRO A 275 27.87 10.10 9.17
C PRO A 275 28.69 10.62 7.97
N PRO A 276 28.05 10.96 6.84
CA PRO A 276 28.74 11.46 5.67
C PRO A 276 29.29 12.87 5.89
N THR A 277 30.54 13.06 5.47
CA THR A 277 31.24 14.35 5.42
C THR A 277 30.59 15.28 4.39
N LEU A 278 30.11 16.44 4.84
CA LEU A 278 29.64 17.53 3.99
C LEU A 278 30.83 18.22 3.31
N LEU A 279 30.91 18.16 1.98
CA LEU A 279 31.75 19.08 1.21
C LEU A 279 30.91 20.30 0.82
N TYR A 280 31.18 21.41 1.51
CA TYR A 280 30.78 22.76 1.12
C TYR A 280 31.50 23.15 -0.17
N SER A 281 30.77 23.70 -1.15
CA SER A 281 31.34 24.56 -2.18
C SER A 281 30.57 25.87 -2.18
N SER A 282 31.23 26.92 -1.70
CA SER A 282 30.80 28.31 -1.79
C SER A 282 31.46 28.95 -3.01
N HIS A 283 30.67 29.56 -3.90
CA HIS A 283 30.64 31.00 -4.13
C HIS A 283 29.84 31.36 -5.37
N ALA A 284 28.97 32.36 -5.17
CA ALA A 284 28.20 33.07 -6.17
C ALA A 284 29.08 33.96 -7.06
N THR A 285 28.60 34.28 -8.27
CA THR A 285 28.41 35.67 -8.72
C THR A 285 27.61 35.72 -10.03
N SER A 286 26.51 36.47 -9.97
CA SER A 286 25.77 37.06 -11.10
C SER A 286 26.59 38.24 -11.67
N PRO A 287 26.44 38.62 -12.95
CA PRO A 287 25.51 39.72 -13.26
C PRO A 287 24.76 39.59 -14.61
N TYR A 288 23.47 39.90 -14.57
CA TYR A 288 22.70 40.47 -15.70
C TYR A 288 23.15 41.93 -15.97
N PRO A 289 22.98 42.54 -17.18
CA PRO A 289 21.62 42.89 -17.61
C PRO A 289 21.33 43.11 -19.12
N MET A 290 20.03 43.34 -19.35
CA MET A 290 19.33 44.07 -20.43
C MET A 290 18.87 43.31 -21.69
N GLY A 291 17.54 43.32 -21.86
CA GLY A 291 16.94 43.60 -23.17
C GLY A 291 15.65 42.84 -23.46
N GLY A 292 14.52 43.55 -23.58
CA GLY A 292 13.51 43.19 -24.57
C GLY A 292 12.04 43.06 -24.11
N ALA A 293 11.31 44.15 -24.30
CA ALA A 293 9.92 44.21 -24.81
C ALA A 293 8.76 43.57 -24.02
N ARG A 294 7.95 44.49 -23.47
CA ARG A 294 6.54 44.32 -23.07
C ARG A 294 5.65 43.90 -24.24
N ALA A 295 4.71 42.99 -23.99
CA ALA A 295 3.44 42.90 -24.70
C ALA A 295 2.30 43.08 -23.68
N ALA A 296 1.39 44.00 -23.97
CA ALA A 296 0.23 44.32 -23.14
C ALA A 296 -0.88 43.26 -23.32
N PRO A 297 -1.71 42.99 -22.28
CA PRO A 297 -2.90 42.18 -22.42
C PRO A 297 -4.05 42.98 -23.09
N PRO A 298 -4.93 42.31 -23.85
CA PRO A 298 -6.01 42.98 -24.58
C PRO A 298 -7.16 43.42 -23.68
N ASP A 299 -7.77 44.52 -24.13
CA ASP A 299 -8.92 45.23 -23.58
C ASP A 299 -10.13 44.34 -23.23
N VAL A 300 -10.56 44.43 -21.97
CA VAL A 300 -11.90 44.08 -21.52
C VAL A 300 -12.74 45.34 -21.60
N ASN A 301 -13.55 45.49 -22.66
CA ASN A 301 -14.87 46.14 -22.65
C ASN A 301 -15.35 46.42 -24.08
N LYS A 302 -16.41 45.72 -24.49
CA LYS A 302 -17.50 46.20 -25.36
C LYS A 302 -18.39 45.01 -25.68
N TYR A 303 -19.47 44.83 -24.92
CA TYR A 303 -20.77 44.56 -25.53
C TYR A 303 -21.86 45.18 -24.68
N ASN A 304 -22.54 46.10 -25.33
CA ASN A 304 -23.60 46.96 -24.85
C ASN A 304 -24.93 46.23 -24.93
N ASN A 305 -25.80 46.56 -23.98
CA ASN A 305 -27.25 46.41 -23.94
C ASN A 305 -27.95 46.09 -25.27
N ASN A 306 -28.88 45.14 -25.21
CA ASN A 306 -30.21 45.35 -25.81
C ASN A 306 -31.29 44.66 -24.99
N ASN A 307 -32.12 45.50 -24.37
CA ASN A 307 -33.46 45.22 -23.87
C ASN A 307 -34.31 44.52 -24.95
N ASN A 308 -35.12 43.55 -24.54
CA ASN A 308 -36.47 43.32 -25.08
C ASN A 308 -37.25 42.40 -24.13
N ASN A 309 -38.00 43.00 -23.21
CA ASN A 309 -39.19 42.38 -22.62
C ASN A 309 -40.33 42.46 -23.64
N PRO A 310 -41.17 41.43 -23.79
CA PRO A 310 -42.55 41.59 -24.17
C PRO A 310 -43.50 41.41 -22.97
N PRO A 311 -44.75 41.93 -23.06
CA PRO A 311 -45.67 42.05 -21.94
C PRO A 311 -46.62 40.84 -21.81
N PHE A 312 -47.16 40.70 -20.59
CA PHE A 312 -48.48 40.18 -20.20
C PHE A 312 -49.09 38.99 -20.96
N TYR A 313 -49.37 37.90 -20.25
CA TYR A 313 -50.69 37.61 -19.64
C TYR A 313 -50.51 36.76 -18.39
#